data_AF-A0A973ESH7-F1
#
_entry.id   AF-A0A973ESH7-F1
#
_cell.length_a   1.000
_cell.length_b   1.000
_cell.length_c   1.000
_cell.angle_alpha   90.00
_cell.angle_beta   90.00
_cell.angle_gamma   90.00
#
_symmetry.space_group_name_H-M   'P 1'
#
loop_
_entity.id
_entity.type
_entity.pdbx_description
1 polymer ?
#
loop_
_entity_poly.entity_id
_entity_poly.type
_entity_poly.pdbx_seq_one_letter_code
_entity_poly.pdbx_strand_id
1 'polypeptide(L)'
;MISSSRNKRPGTEGCGVRRRWRRTAATGSSSLDSPVFPSAMKMEESNLLRHPMTDEQWTKATGLLSLSVKSMDGTTVRTLVESIFAGIQRIDPLMTAYCLQTCPSCSDPCCRGQDIYYNQADVLYLTALGDPVPPGQTRSSRHDPCRYLGPNGCVLPRTVRPYVCVWYLCESHMDLFSDEPAGIQRSVVDTLRAIRFSRLSLEMLHEKEPFGTRNDRGR
;
A
#
# COMPACT_ATOMS: atom_id res chain seq x y z
N MET A 1 -16.23 57.65 4.10
CA MET A 1 -17.07 56.60 3.48
C MET A 1 -16.12 55.52 2.95
N ILE A 2 -15.90 54.46 3.74
CA ILE A 2 -14.99 53.35 3.41
C ILE A 2 -15.84 52.09 3.37
N SER A 3 -16.05 51.55 2.17
CA SER A 3 -16.83 50.34 1.94
C SER A 3 -15.93 49.12 2.03
N SER A 4 -16.08 48.35 3.12
CA SER A 4 -15.46 47.03 3.31
C SER A 4 -16.25 45.95 2.56
N SER A 5 -15.70 45.46 1.46
CA SER A 5 -16.19 44.26 0.76
C SER A 5 -15.72 42.99 1.48
N ARG A 6 -16.66 42.29 2.12
CA ARG A 6 -16.44 40.96 2.71
C ARG A 6 -16.32 39.92 1.59
N ASN A 7 -15.13 39.33 1.46
CA ASN A 7 -14.88 38.21 0.57
C ASN A 7 -15.36 36.90 1.26
N LYS A 8 -16.51 36.38 0.84
CA LYS A 8 -17.01 35.06 1.27
C LYS A 8 -16.20 33.97 0.55
N ARG A 9 -15.50 33.12 1.31
CA ARG A 9 -14.93 31.87 0.78
C ARG A 9 -16.05 30.86 0.52
N PRO A 10 -16.04 30.11 -0.60
CA PRO A 10 -16.97 29.01 -0.81
C PRO A 10 -16.61 27.84 0.10
N GLY A 11 -17.64 27.22 0.68
CA GLY A 11 -17.53 26.05 1.54
C GLY A 11 -17.05 24.83 0.75
N THR A 12 -16.07 24.13 1.31
CA THR A 12 -15.67 22.79 0.87
C THR A 12 -16.72 21.80 1.38
N GLU A 13 -17.71 21.48 0.55
CA GLU A 13 -18.56 20.31 0.76
C GLU A 13 -17.73 19.06 0.53
N GLY A 14 -17.54 18.28 1.61
CA GLY A 14 -16.75 17.06 1.61
C GLY A 14 -17.40 16.00 0.71
N CYS A 15 -16.64 15.52 -0.27
CA CYS A 15 -17.01 14.36 -1.08
C CYS A 15 -16.85 13.09 -0.24
N GLY A 16 -17.91 12.74 0.50
CA GLY A 16 -18.00 11.56 1.35
C GLY A 16 -19.03 10.57 0.81
N VAL A 17 -18.72 9.86 -0.29
CA VAL A 17 -19.59 8.78 -0.80
C VAL A 17 -18.89 7.44 -0.64
N ARG A 18 -19.02 6.83 0.55
CA ARG A 18 -18.69 5.42 0.78
C ARG A 18 -19.76 4.54 0.10
N ARG A 19 -19.56 4.16 -1.16
CA ARG A 19 -20.43 3.15 -1.80
C ARG A 19 -20.09 1.76 -1.27
N ARG A 20 -21.05 1.15 -0.59
CA ARG A 20 -21.01 -0.21 -0.04
C ARG A 20 -21.14 -1.22 -1.18
N TRP A 21 -20.08 -1.97 -1.47
CA TRP A 21 -20.10 -3.10 -2.41
C TRP A 21 -21.04 -4.21 -1.89
N ARG A 22 -22.09 -4.54 -2.66
CA ARG A 22 -22.94 -5.72 -2.41
C ARG A 22 -22.23 -6.96 -2.96
N ARG A 23 -21.96 -7.94 -2.09
CA ARG A 23 -21.55 -9.29 -2.51
C ARG A 23 -22.79 -10.07 -2.94
N THR A 24 -22.79 -10.58 -4.17
CA THR A 24 -23.62 -11.71 -4.57
C THR A 24 -22.92 -12.99 -4.15
N ALA A 25 -23.62 -13.82 -3.37
CA ALA A 25 -23.15 -15.14 -2.97
C ALA A 25 -23.40 -16.14 -4.11
N ALA A 26 -22.35 -16.84 -4.55
CA ALA A 26 -22.47 -18.01 -5.42
C ALA A 26 -22.25 -19.26 -4.57
N THR A 27 -23.27 -20.11 -4.50
CA THR A 27 -23.24 -21.45 -3.90
C THR A 27 -22.77 -22.45 -4.96
N GLY A 28 -21.67 -23.14 -4.68
CA GLY A 28 -21.20 -24.27 -5.49
C GLY A 28 -20.30 -25.15 -4.63
N SER A 29 -20.84 -26.32 -4.25
CA SER A 29 -20.14 -27.35 -3.49
C SER A 29 -19.58 -28.41 -4.43
N SER A 30 -18.28 -28.67 -4.34
CA SER A 30 -17.69 -29.93 -4.78
C SER A 30 -16.40 -30.18 -4.01
N SER A 31 -16.42 -31.28 -3.27
CA SER A 31 -15.39 -31.80 -2.37
C SER A 31 -14.24 -32.44 -3.13
N LEU A 32 -13.04 -31.89 -2.97
CA LEU A 32 -11.76 -32.55 -3.19
C LEU A 32 -10.79 -32.09 -2.09
N ASP A 33 -9.93 -32.99 -1.66
CA ASP A 33 -9.03 -32.93 -0.51
C ASP A 33 -8.49 -31.52 -0.21
N SER A 34 -9.00 -30.94 0.88
CA SER A 34 -8.59 -29.63 1.37
C SER A 34 -7.13 -29.70 1.82
N PRO A 35 -6.20 -28.93 1.23
CA PRO A 35 -4.88 -28.77 1.81
C PRO A 35 -5.04 -28.25 3.24
N VAL A 36 -4.24 -28.80 4.16
CA VAL A 36 -4.19 -28.38 5.55
C VAL A 36 -3.67 -26.94 5.58
N PHE A 37 -4.59 -25.97 5.48
CA PHE A 37 -4.27 -24.56 5.60
C PHE A 37 -3.82 -24.31 7.05
N PRO A 38 -2.64 -23.69 7.27
CA PRO A 38 -2.16 -23.39 8.60
C PRO A 38 -3.20 -22.58 9.40
N SER A 39 -3.39 -22.98 10.65
CA SER A 39 -4.28 -22.36 11.63
C SER A 39 -4.02 -20.84 11.72
N ALA A 40 -5.06 -20.07 11.40
CA ALA A 40 -5.17 -18.60 11.38
C ALA A 40 -4.22 -17.88 10.39
N MET A 41 -4.56 -17.88 9.10
CA MET A 41 -4.02 -16.87 8.18
C MET A 41 -4.41 -15.46 8.64
N LYS A 42 -3.41 -14.59 8.79
CA LYS A 42 -3.62 -13.17 9.04
C LYS A 42 -4.43 -12.58 7.88
N MET A 43 -5.56 -11.94 8.19
CA MET A 43 -6.46 -11.39 7.17
C MET A 43 -6.16 -9.92 6.84
N GLU A 44 -5.47 -9.21 7.73
CA GLU A 44 -5.22 -7.77 7.63
C GLU A 44 -3.75 -7.46 7.86
N GLU A 45 -3.20 -6.52 7.09
CA GLU A 45 -1.82 -6.06 7.28
C GLU A 45 -1.70 -5.27 8.59
N SER A 46 -0.50 -5.27 9.17
CA SER A 46 -0.20 -4.44 10.34
C SER A 46 -0.45 -2.95 10.05
N ASN A 47 -1.01 -2.25 11.04
CA ASN A 47 -1.10 -0.79 11.04
C ASN A 47 0.18 -0.12 11.56
N LEU A 48 1.22 -0.90 11.89
CA LEU A 48 2.50 -0.34 12.31
C LEU A 48 3.09 0.54 11.19
N LEU A 49 3.67 1.67 11.61
CA LEU A 49 4.22 2.74 10.77
C LEU A 49 3.20 3.59 9.97
N ARG A 50 1.90 3.30 10.04
CA ARG A 50 0.85 4.07 9.33
C ARG A 50 0.50 5.40 10.03
N HIS A 51 1.51 6.22 10.29
CA HIS A 51 1.36 7.55 10.87
C HIS A 51 2.51 8.46 10.42
N PRO A 52 2.37 9.79 10.54
CA PRO A 52 3.49 10.70 10.32
C PRO A 52 4.65 10.37 11.26
N MET A 53 5.87 10.50 10.76
CA MET A 53 7.11 10.23 11.48
C MET A 53 8.17 11.22 11.02
N THR A 54 9.08 11.60 11.93
CA THR A 54 10.29 12.32 11.53
C THR A 54 11.22 11.39 10.74
N ASP A 55 12.13 11.96 9.96
CA ASP A 55 13.07 11.17 9.15
C ASP A 55 14.02 10.32 10.04
N GLU A 56 14.34 10.81 11.23
CA GLU A 56 15.11 10.04 12.23
C GLU A 56 14.31 8.83 12.74
N GLN A 57 13.05 9.03 13.13
CA GLN A 57 12.17 7.95 13.56
C GLN A 57 11.98 6.90 12.46
N TRP A 58 11.80 7.38 11.22
CA TRP A 58 11.65 6.53 10.05
C TRP A 58 12.92 5.72 9.77
N THR A 59 14.10 6.35 9.79
CA THR A 59 15.40 5.70 9.60
C THR A 59 15.63 4.62 10.66
N LYS A 60 15.29 4.91 11.93
CA LYS A 60 15.39 3.94 13.02
C LYS A 60 14.46 2.75 12.81
N ALA A 61 13.18 3.00 12.48
CA ALA A 61 12.19 1.94 12.28
C ALA A 61 12.55 1.03 11.10
N THR A 62 12.95 1.63 9.96
CA THR A 62 13.36 0.90 8.76
C THR A 62 14.67 0.14 8.96
N GLY A 63 15.62 0.70 9.72
CA GLY A 63 16.85 0.02 10.12
C GLY A 63 16.60 -1.24 10.95
N LEU A 64 15.67 -1.19 11.92
CA LEU A 64 15.29 -2.35 12.72
C LEU A 64 14.65 -3.45 11.87
N LEU A 65 13.69 -3.11 11.01
CA LEU A 65 13.08 -4.07 10.10
C LEU A 65 14.11 -4.66 9.11
N SER A 66 15.09 -3.85 8.69
CA SER A 66 16.16 -4.30 7.81
C SER A 66 17.06 -5.36 8.41
N LEU A 67 17.28 -5.31 9.74
CA LEU A 67 17.99 -6.37 10.44
C LEU A 67 17.15 -7.66 10.52
N SER A 68 15.85 -7.55 10.74
CA SER A 68 14.96 -8.72 10.81
C SER A 68 14.82 -9.45 9.47
N VAL A 69 14.81 -8.74 8.34
CA VAL A 69 14.76 -9.39 7.02
C VAL A 69 15.99 -10.28 6.79
N LYS A 70 17.15 -9.91 7.33
CA LYS A 70 18.40 -10.70 7.20
C LYS A 70 18.36 -12.02 7.96
N SER A 71 17.51 -12.16 8.98
CA SER A 71 17.36 -13.40 9.74
C SER A 71 16.23 -14.30 9.23
N MET A 72 15.39 -13.82 8.31
CA MET A 72 14.30 -14.60 7.72
C MET A 72 14.82 -15.61 6.68
N ASP A 73 14.05 -16.67 6.40
CA ASP A 73 14.37 -17.63 5.33
C ASP A 73 14.45 -16.93 3.97
N GLY A 74 15.68 -16.75 3.47
CA GLY A 74 15.95 -16.01 2.24
C GLY A 74 15.28 -16.60 1.00
N THR A 75 15.00 -17.90 0.96
CA THR A 75 14.33 -18.54 -0.19
C THR A 75 12.85 -18.18 -0.24
N THR A 76 12.15 -18.34 0.88
CA THR A 76 10.74 -17.97 0.97
C THR A 76 10.56 -16.46 0.80
N VAL A 77 11.41 -15.65 1.42
CA VAL A 77 11.39 -14.18 1.29
C VAL A 77 11.53 -13.76 -0.17
N ARG A 78 12.52 -14.29 -0.88
CA ARG A 78 12.73 -13.98 -2.30
C ARG A 78 11.50 -14.30 -3.13
N THR A 79 10.92 -15.49 -2.94
CA THR A 79 9.72 -15.93 -3.66
C THR A 79 8.54 -14.96 -3.45
N LEU A 80 8.31 -14.54 -2.21
CA LEU A 80 7.24 -13.59 -1.88
C LEU A 80 7.49 -12.21 -2.48
N VAL A 81 8.73 -11.71 -2.39
CA VAL A 81 9.12 -10.39 -2.94
C VAL A 81 9.02 -10.37 -4.46
N GLU A 82 9.48 -11.42 -5.15
CA GLU A 82 9.36 -11.56 -6.60
C GLU A 82 7.89 -11.59 -7.04
N SER A 83 7.03 -12.31 -6.31
CA SER A 83 5.58 -12.33 -6.54
C SER A 83 4.95 -10.93 -6.40
N ILE A 84 5.30 -10.18 -5.34
CA ILE A 84 4.84 -8.80 -5.14
C ILE A 84 5.31 -7.91 -6.28
N PHE A 85 6.61 -7.94 -6.61
CA PHE A 85 7.22 -7.11 -7.65
C PHE A 85 6.58 -7.38 -9.02
N ALA A 86 6.47 -8.66 -9.41
CA ALA A 86 5.84 -9.06 -10.67
C ALA A 86 4.37 -8.64 -10.73
N GLY A 87 3.64 -8.75 -9.61
CA GLY A 87 2.25 -8.29 -9.51
C GLY A 87 2.14 -6.78 -9.72
N ILE A 88 3.00 -5.99 -9.09
CA ILE A 88 3.00 -4.52 -9.25
C ILE A 88 3.34 -4.15 -10.70
N GLN A 89 4.38 -4.75 -11.28
CA GLN A 89 4.78 -4.53 -12.68
C GLN A 89 3.64 -4.87 -13.66
N ARG A 90 2.86 -5.92 -13.39
CA ARG A 90 1.73 -6.32 -14.23
C ARG A 90 0.61 -5.27 -14.30
N ILE A 91 0.32 -4.58 -13.19
CA ILE A 91 -0.74 -3.57 -13.14
C ILE A 91 -0.25 -2.15 -13.44
N ASP A 92 1.06 -1.90 -13.39
CA ASP A 92 1.62 -0.56 -13.51
C ASP A 92 1.28 0.16 -14.83
N PRO A 93 1.31 -0.49 -16.01
CA PRO A 93 0.95 0.18 -17.26
C PRO A 93 -0.49 0.73 -17.25
N LEU A 94 -1.44 -0.07 -16.77
CA LEU A 94 -2.85 0.32 -16.65
C LEU A 94 -3.01 1.50 -15.68
N MET A 95 -2.42 1.37 -14.49
CA MET A 95 -2.51 2.39 -13.46
C MET A 95 -1.81 3.69 -13.87
N THR A 96 -0.73 3.61 -14.66
CA THR A 96 -0.04 4.76 -15.22
C THR A 96 -0.89 5.45 -16.29
N ALA A 97 -1.57 4.68 -17.16
CA ALA A 97 -2.52 5.24 -18.11
C ALA A 97 -3.66 6.01 -17.41
N TYR A 98 -4.21 5.47 -16.32
CA TYR A 98 -5.23 6.17 -15.54
C TYR A 98 -4.72 7.46 -14.90
N CYS A 99 -3.51 7.42 -14.33
CA CYS A 99 -2.89 8.61 -13.76
C CYS A 99 -2.67 9.69 -14.83
N LEU A 100 -2.15 9.34 -16.00
CA LEU A 100 -1.90 10.31 -17.09
C LEU A 100 -3.19 10.96 -17.59
N GLN A 101 -4.29 10.23 -17.62
CA GLN A 101 -5.59 10.75 -18.07
C GLN A 101 -6.27 11.64 -17.04
N THR A 102 -6.12 11.35 -15.74
CA THR A 102 -6.95 11.96 -14.69
C THR A 102 -6.20 12.89 -13.74
N CYS A 103 -4.92 12.62 -13.44
CA CYS A 103 -4.19 13.35 -12.39
C CYS A 103 -3.84 14.81 -12.76
N PRO A 104 -3.44 15.15 -14.01
CA PRO A 104 -3.03 16.52 -14.35
C PRO A 104 -4.13 17.58 -14.14
N SER A 105 -5.41 17.20 -14.24
CA SER A 105 -6.57 18.06 -14.07
C SER A 105 -7.31 17.84 -12.74
N CYS A 106 -6.81 16.95 -11.89
CA CYS A 106 -7.45 16.62 -10.61
C CYS A 106 -7.28 17.76 -9.60
N SER A 107 -8.40 18.32 -9.12
CA SER A 107 -8.40 19.38 -8.10
C SER A 107 -8.01 18.86 -6.71
N ASP A 108 -8.29 17.59 -6.43
CA ASP A 108 -8.03 16.90 -5.16
C ASP A 108 -7.29 15.56 -5.37
N PRO A 109 -6.01 15.60 -5.78
CA PRO A 109 -5.25 14.36 -6.01
C PRO A 109 -5.05 13.62 -4.69
N CYS A 110 -5.13 12.29 -4.72
CA CYS A 110 -4.97 11.44 -3.53
C CYS A 110 -3.66 11.69 -2.75
N CYS A 111 -2.62 12.21 -3.42
CA CYS A 111 -1.36 12.63 -2.81
C CYS A 111 -1.49 13.82 -1.82
N ARG A 112 -2.59 14.59 -1.88
CA ARG A 112 -2.98 15.59 -0.87
C ARG A 112 -3.89 15.02 0.22
N GLY A 113 -4.50 13.87 -0.04
CA GLY A 113 -5.37 13.17 0.91
C GLY A 113 -4.65 12.84 2.20
N GLN A 114 -5.39 12.74 3.30
CA GLN A 114 -4.86 12.40 4.62
C GLN A 114 -4.81 10.87 4.72
N ASP A 115 -3.72 10.32 5.23
CA ASP A 115 -3.55 8.89 5.55
C ASP A 115 -2.97 7.93 4.50
N ILE A 116 -2.19 8.45 3.54
CA ILE A 116 -1.29 7.62 2.72
C ILE A 116 0.06 7.54 3.41
N TYR A 117 0.43 6.37 3.96
CA TYR A 117 1.71 6.10 4.62
C TYR A 117 2.22 4.70 4.23
N TYR A 118 3.54 4.52 4.25
CA TYR A 118 4.16 3.20 4.30
C TYR A 118 3.78 2.49 5.59
N ASN A 119 3.50 1.18 5.50
CA ASN A 119 3.35 0.31 6.66
C ASN A 119 4.52 -0.68 6.79
N GLN A 120 4.46 -1.52 7.82
CA GLN A 120 5.47 -2.57 8.05
C GLN A 120 5.65 -3.51 6.85
N ALA A 121 4.58 -4.06 6.28
CA ALA A 121 4.66 -4.88 5.05
C ALA A 121 5.39 -4.16 3.90
N ASP A 122 5.16 -2.86 3.71
CA ASP A 122 5.86 -2.09 2.68
C ASP A 122 7.36 -2.06 2.95
N VAL A 123 7.77 -1.76 4.18
CA VAL A 123 9.20 -1.69 4.54
C VAL A 123 9.87 -3.05 4.43
N LEU A 124 9.22 -4.13 4.90
CA LEU A 124 9.73 -5.49 4.76
C LEU A 124 9.97 -5.84 3.28
N TYR A 125 9.01 -5.52 2.42
CA TYR A 125 9.11 -5.74 0.98
C TYR A 125 10.27 -4.94 0.36
N LEU A 126 10.37 -3.64 0.63
CA LEU A 126 11.41 -2.78 0.06
C LEU A 126 12.81 -3.21 0.49
N THR A 127 12.99 -3.47 1.79
CA THR A 127 14.24 -4.00 2.34
C THR A 127 14.62 -5.32 1.66
N ALA A 128 13.67 -6.24 1.52
CA ALA A 128 13.94 -7.57 0.97
C ALA A 128 14.18 -7.56 -0.55
N LEU A 129 13.62 -6.58 -1.26
CA LEU A 129 13.90 -6.33 -2.67
C LEU A 129 15.34 -5.85 -2.91
N GLY A 130 15.98 -5.28 -1.89
CA GLY A 130 17.32 -4.67 -2.00
C GLY A 130 17.32 -3.25 -2.55
N ASP A 131 16.14 -2.68 -2.80
CA ASP A 131 15.98 -1.28 -3.18
C ASP A 131 16.19 -0.35 -1.97
N PRO A 132 16.71 0.87 -2.17
CA PRO A 132 16.80 1.85 -1.09
C PRO A 132 15.40 2.20 -0.59
N VAL A 133 15.16 1.95 0.69
CA VAL A 133 13.95 2.45 1.36
C VAL A 133 13.92 3.98 1.24
N PRO A 134 12.78 4.60 0.89
CA PRO A 134 12.69 6.04 0.76
C PRO A 134 13.17 6.76 2.03
N PRO A 135 13.76 7.96 1.92
CA PRO A 135 14.46 8.62 3.03
C PRO A 135 13.54 9.04 4.18
N GLY A 136 12.22 9.02 3.98
CA GLY A 136 11.24 9.34 4.99
C GLY A 136 9.88 8.71 4.72
N GLN A 137 9.02 8.77 5.73
CA GLN A 137 7.60 8.51 5.56
C GLN A 137 7.01 9.49 4.53
N THR A 138 5.88 9.16 3.90
CA THR A 138 5.24 9.99 2.85
C THR A 138 5.02 11.45 3.25
N ARG A 139 4.90 11.75 4.56
CA ARG A 139 4.74 13.10 5.11
C ARG A 139 5.25 13.16 6.55
N SER A 140 5.66 14.35 6.98
CA SER A 140 6.18 14.60 8.34
C SER A 140 5.06 14.98 9.32
N SER A 141 4.00 15.64 8.83
CA SER A 141 2.79 15.97 9.57
C SER A 141 1.53 15.48 8.84
N ARG A 142 0.38 15.41 9.55
CA ARG A 142 -0.91 15.03 8.94
C ARG A 142 -1.39 16.00 7.86
N HIS A 143 -0.99 17.27 7.96
CA HIS A 143 -1.44 18.34 7.06
C HIS A 143 -0.50 18.59 5.89
N ASP A 144 0.69 18.00 5.91
CA ASP A 144 1.64 18.14 4.82
C ASP A 144 1.16 17.31 3.61
N PRO A 145 1.37 17.81 2.38
CA PRO A 145 1.20 16.99 1.19
C PRO A 145 2.23 15.85 1.19
N CYS A 146 1.97 14.81 0.40
CA CYS A 146 2.96 13.77 0.16
C CYS A 146 4.27 14.40 -0.38
N ARG A 147 5.40 14.15 0.28
CA ARG A 147 6.72 14.69 -0.12
C ARG A 147 7.20 14.17 -1.48
N TYR A 148 6.59 13.09 -1.97
CA TYR A 148 6.89 12.47 -3.26
C TYR A 148 5.97 12.94 -4.39
N LEU A 149 5.13 13.96 -4.15
CA LEU A 149 4.29 14.57 -5.17
C LEU A 149 5.10 15.54 -6.03
N GLY A 150 5.26 15.22 -7.31
CA GLY A 150 5.82 16.11 -8.33
C GLY A 150 4.74 16.83 -9.14
N PRO A 151 5.15 17.69 -10.11
CA PRO A 151 4.22 18.48 -10.92
C PRO A 151 3.27 17.62 -11.77
N ASN A 152 3.71 16.43 -12.19
CA ASN A 152 2.94 15.51 -13.04
C ASN A 152 2.48 14.25 -12.26
N GLY A 153 2.37 14.35 -10.94
CA GLY A 153 2.05 13.21 -10.07
C GLY A 153 3.25 12.68 -9.31
N CYS A 154 3.12 11.47 -8.74
CA CYS A 154 4.14 10.91 -7.87
C CYS A 154 5.45 10.61 -8.62
N VAL A 155 6.58 11.10 -8.11
CA VAL A 155 7.91 10.91 -8.72
C VAL A 155 8.52 9.53 -8.46
N LEU A 156 7.94 8.74 -7.55
CA LEU A 156 8.41 7.40 -7.25
C LEU A 156 7.92 6.39 -8.29
N PRO A 157 8.75 5.41 -8.72
CA PRO A 157 8.28 4.22 -9.41
C PRO A 157 7.21 3.47 -8.59
N ARG A 158 6.22 2.83 -9.24
CA ARG A 158 5.12 2.19 -8.51
C ARG A 158 5.58 1.04 -7.61
N THR A 159 6.67 0.37 -7.96
CA THR A 159 7.33 -0.67 -7.14
C THR A 159 7.87 -0.17 -5.82
N VAL A 160 8.16 1.13 -5.67
CA VAL A 160 8.68 1.68 -4.40
C VAL A 160 7.64 2.52 -3.63
N ARG A 161 6.42 2.66 -4.16
CA ARG A 161 5.33 3.38 -3.49
C ARG A 161 4.73 2.52 -2.35
N PRO A 162 4.09 3.14 -1.34
CA PRO A 162 3.30 2.39 -0.36
C PRO A 162 2.24 1.55 -1.08
N TYR A 163 1.90 0.37 -0.56
CA TYR A 163 0.93 -0.51 -1.21
C TYR A 163 -0.46 0.14 -1.37
N VAL A 164 -0.85 1.05 -0.49
CA VAL A 164 -2.07 1.86 -0.68
C VAL A 164 -2.06 2.62 -2.01
N CYS A 165 -0.92 3.13 -2.47
CA CYS A 165 -0.80 3.79 -3.78
C CYS A 165 -0.83 2.82 -4.97
N VAL A 166 -0.71 1.52 -4.72
CA VAL A 166 -0.76 0.46 -5.72
C VAL A 166 -2.20 0.01 -5.95
N TRP A 167 -2.97 -0.23 -4.88
CA TRP A 167 -4.33 -0.77 -4.98
C TRP A 167 -5.43 0.30 -4.98
N TYR A 168 -5.15 1.52 -4.53
CA TYR A 168 -6.15 2.58 -4.45
C TYR A 168 -6.55 3.11 -5.84
N LEU A 169 -7.85 3.13 -6.09
CA LEU A 169 -8.48 3.77 -7.24
C LEU A 169 -9.38 4.90 -6.71
N CYS A 170 -9.11 6.14 -7.12
CA CYS A 170 -10.03 7.26 -6.88
C CYS A 170 -11.30 7.11 -7.75
N GLU A 171 -12.31 7.97 -7.56
CA GLU A 171 -13.56 7.91 -8.34
C GLU A 171 -13.29 7.94 -9.85
N SER A 172 -12.47 8.87 -10.34
CA SER A 172 -12.13 8.93 -11.77
C SER A 172 -11.38 7.69 -12.29
N HIS A 173 -10.54 7.06 -11.46
CA HIS A 173 -9.91 5.79 -11.84
C HIS A 173 -10.91 4.63 -11.82
N MET A 174 -11.88 4.65 -10.90
CA MET A 174 -12.93 3.64 -10.83
C MET A 174 -13.86 3.70 -12.04
N ASP A 175 -14.16 4.89 -12.54
CA ASP A 175 -14.93 5.08 -13.78
C ASP A 175 -14.20 4.42 -14.96
N LEU A 176 -12.93 4.77 -15.17
CA LEU A 176 -12.08 4.15 -16.20
C LEU A 176 -11.98 2.63 -16.05
N PHE A 177 -11.80 2.15 -14.81
CA PHE A 177 -11.71 0.72 -14.53
C PHE A 177 -13.02 -0.01 -14.80
N SER A 178 -14.16 0.64 -14.60
CA SER A 178 -15.48 0.05 -14.85
C SER A 178 -15.78 -0.14 -16.34
N ASP A 179 -15.16 0.68 -17.19
CA ASP A 179 -15.25 0.59 -18.65
C ASP A 179 -14.29 -0.45 -19.26
N GLU A 180 -13.32 -0.96 -18.49
CA GLU A 180 -12.40 -1.99 -18.96
C GLU A 180 -13.12 -3.31 -19.29
N PRO A 181 -12.62 -4.10 -20.24
CA PRO A 181 -13.14 -5.44 -20.48
C PRO A 181 -13.11 -6.29 -19.20
N ALA A 182 -14.16 -7.09 -18.97
CA ALA A 182 -14.29 -7.90 -17.76
C ALA A 182 -13.08 -8.85 -17.51
N GLY A 183 -12.38 -9.27 -18.57
CA GLY A 183 -11.13 -10.03 -18.45
C GLY A 183 -9.98 -9.23 -17.82
N ILE A 184 -9.84 -7.96 -18.18
CA ILE A 184 -8.86 -7.03 -17.61
C ILE A 184 -9.22 -6.77 -16.14
N GLN A 185 -10.49 -6.47 -15.84
CA GLN A 185 -10.94 -6.22 -14.47
C GLN A 185 -10.63 -7.41 -13.55
N ARG A 186 -10.95 -8.64 -13.97
CA ARG A 186 -10.61 -9.86 -13.21
C ARG A 186 -9.11 -10.02 -13.03
N SER A 187 -8.34 -9.87 -14.10
CA SER A 187 -6.87 -9.96 -14.03
C SER A 187 -6.26 -8.99 -13.02
N VAL A 188 -6.74 -7.74 -12.98
CA VAL A 188 -6.28 -6.74 -11.99
C VAL A 188 -6.67 -7.15 -10.57
N VAL A 189 -7.92 -7.53 -10.34
CA VAL A 189 -8.41 -7.95 -9.02
C VAL A 189 -7.63 -9.16 -8.49
N ASP A 190 -7.40 -10.16 -9.34
CA ASP A 190 -6.64 -11.36 -8.95
C ASP A 190 -5.16 -11.05 -8.70
N THR A 191 -4.58 -10.14 -9.48
CA THR A 191 -3.20 -9.65 -9.25
C THR A 191 -3.10 -8.93 -7.90
N LEU A 192 -4.04 -8.03 -7.57
CA LEU A 192 -4.07 -7.35 -6.27
C LEU A 192 -4.27 -8.32 -5.09
N ARG A 193 -5.06 -9.39 -5.27
CA ARG A 193 -5.19 -10.45 -4.27
C ARG A 193 -3.88 -11.20 -4.07
N ALA A 194 -3.19 -11.56 -5.15
CA ALA A 194 -1.89 -12.25 -5.08
C ALA A 194 -0.81 -11.39 -4.40
N ILE A 195 -0.77 -10.09 -4.71
CA ILE A 195 0.13 -9.14 -4.03
C ILE A 195 -0.19 -9.10 -2.53
N ARG A 196 -1.46 -8.90 -2.17
CA ARG A 196 -1.88 -8.84 -0.75
C ARG A 196 -1.54 -10.12 0.00
N PHE A 197 -1.80 -11.29 -0.59
CA PHE A 197 -1.46 -12.57 0.00
C PHE A 197 0.05 -12.65 0.29
N SER A 198 0.87 -12.32 -0.71
CA SER A 198 2.33 -12.38 -0.59
C SER A 198 2.86 -11.43 0.49
N ARG A 199 2.26 -10.24 0.62
CA ARG A 199 2.59 -9.26 1.66
C ARG A 199 2.21 -9.73 3.06
N LEU A 200 1.04 -10.33 3.23
CA LEU A 200 0.61 -10.90 4.50
C LEU A 200 1.51 -12.07 4.91
N SER A 201 1.89 -12.94 3.97
CA SER A 201 2.85 -14.00 4.20
C SER A 201 4.22 -13.46 4.64
N LEU A 202 4.67 -12.35 4.04
CA LEU A 202 5.94 -11.72 4.42
C LEU A 202 5.90 -11.17 5.85
N GLU A 203 4.80 -10.51 6.26
CA GLU A 203 4.61 -10.08 7.65
C GLU A 203 4.55 -11.28 8.61
N MET A 204 3.84 -12.35 8.26
CA MET A 204 3.73 -13.55 9.11
C MET A 204 5.08 -14.25 9.30
N LEU A 205 5.94 -14.27 8.28
CA LEU A 205 7.31 -14.79 8.42
C LEU A 205 8.12 -13.95 9.41
N HIS A 206 8.01 -12.63 9.30
CA HIS A 206 8.67 -11.72 10.22
C HIS A 206 8.19 -11.89 11.67
N GLU A 207 6.88 -12.10 11.89
CA GLU A 207 6.31 -12.31 13.23
C GLU A 207 6.67 -13.67 13.85
N LYS A 208 6.93 -14.69 13.02
CA LYS A 208 7.26 -16.05 13.46
C LYS A 208 8.70 -16.23 13.90
N GLU A 209 9.60 -15.33 13.52
CA GLU A 209 10.94 -15.27 14.07
C GLU A 209 10.82 -14.60 15.44
N PRO A 210 10.75 -15.34 16.56
CA PRO A 210 10.85 -14.69 17.86
C PRO A 210 12.21 -13.99 17.82
N PHE A 211 12.21 -12.65 17.89
CA PHE A 211 13.39 -11.92 18.36
C PHE A 211 13.86 -12.70 19.57
N GLY A 212 14.99 -13.39 19.42
CA GLY A 212 15.32 -14.51 20.28
C GLY A 212 15.02 -14.12 21.72
N THR A 213 14.34 -14.99 22.44
CA THR A 213 14.61 -15.11 23.85
C THR A 213 16.12 -15.31 23.96
N ARG A 214 16.88 -14.20 23.95
CA ARG A 214 18.19 -14.10 24.55
C ARG A 214 17.89 -14.48 25.99
N ASN A 215 18.01 -15.78 26.22
CA ASN A 215 18.12 -16.35 27.52
C ASN A 215 19.45 -15.77 28.02
N ASP A 216 19.41 -14.55 28.57
CA ASP A 216 20.46 -13.98 29.43
C ASP A 216 20.46 -14.80 30.74
N ARG A 217 20.71 -16.11 30.60
CA ARG A 217 21.04 -17.00 31.71
C ARG A 217 22.50 -17.37 31.57
N GLY A 218 23.30 -16.72 32.41
CA GLY A 218 24.73 -16.98 32.61
C GLY A 218 25.57 -15.88 31.99
N ARG A 219 26.28 -15.05 32.75
CA ARG A 219 27.12 -15.43 33.91
C ARG A 219 27.45 -14.20 34.75
#